data_AF-A0A357FZ22-F1
#
_entry.id   AF-A0A357FZ22-F1
#
_cell.length_a   1.000
_cell.length_b   1.000
_cell.length_c   1.000
_cell.angle_alpha   90.00
_cell.angle_beta   90.00
_cell.angle_gamma   90.00
#
_symmetry.space_group_name_H-M   'P 1'
#
loop_
_entity.id
_entity.type
_entity.pdbx_description
1 polymer ?
#
loop_
_entity_poly.entity_id
_entity_poly.type
_entity_poly.pdbx_seq_one_letter_code
_entity_poly.pdbx_strand_id
1 'polypeptide(L)'
;MGRIVYYAAITVNILALLALLLLAFFEANRTEEAIGAFAAGIPPLLALLALRDVPDWEERKLSRSLRKAKLRKELKELGENQ
;
A
#
# COMPACT_ATOMS: atom_id res chain seq x y z
N MET A 1 -4.66 3.51 11.97
CA MET A 1 -3.71 2.70 12.77
C MET A 1 -2.90 3.60 13.68
N GLY A 2 -2.53 3.17 14.89
CA GLY A 2 -1.61 3.94 15.72
C GLY A 2 -0.22 4.03 15.08
N ARG A 3 0.47 5.17 15.18
CA ARG A 3 1.80 5.39 14.58
C ARG A 3 2.81 4.29 14.97
N ILE A 4 2.73 3.81 16.20
CA ILE A 4 3.58 2.73 16.73
C ILE A 4 3.35 1.42 15.97
N VAL A 5 2.10 1.05 15.72
CA VAL A 5 1.73 -0.18 14.99
C VAL A 5 2.20 -0.09 13.54
N TYR A 6 2.08 1.09 12.92
CA TYR A 6 2.55 1.33 11.56
C TYR A 6 4.07 1.14 11.44
N TYR A 7 4.85 1.79 12.31
CA TYR A 7 6.30 1.65 12.28
C TYR A 7 6.76 0.23 12.62
N ALA A 8 6.10 -0.44 13.58
CA ALA A 8 6.37 -1.84 13.91
C ALA A 8 6.09 -2.79 12.73
N ALA A 9 4.98 -2.57 12.01
CA ALA A 9 4.66 -3.36 10.82
C ALA A 9 5.70 -3.16 9.71
N ILE A 10 6.17 -1.92 9.51
CA ILE A 10 7.24 -1.65 8.54
C ILE A 10 8.54 -2.35 8.94
N THR A 11 9.00 -2.20 10.18
CA THR A 11 10.26 -2.81 10.62
C THR A 11 10.24 -4.33 10.52
N VAL A 12 9.14 -4.98 10.91
CA VAL A 12 9.00 -6.44 10.80
C VAL A 12 9.06 -6.90 9.33
N ASN A 13 8.36 -6.23 8.42
CA ASN A 13 8.37 -6.62 7.01
C ASN A 13 9.73 -6.36 6.34
N ILE A 14 10.43 -5.28 6.70
CA ILE A 14 11.80 -5.02 6.22
C ILE A 14 12.76 -6.10 6.72
N LEU A 15 12.69 -6.47 8.00
CA LEU A 15 13.53 -7.54 8.57
C LEU A 15 13.25 -8.89 7.90
N ALA A 16 11.99 -9.21 7.61
CA ALA A 16 11.61 -10.42 6.89
C ALA A 16 12.20 -10.45 5.47
N LEU A 17 12.14 -9.33 4.74
CA LEU A 17 12.74 -9.23 3.41
C LEU A 17 14.27 -9.34 3.44
N LEU A 18 14.92 -8.73 4.43
CA LEU A 18 16.37 -8.86 4.63
C LEU A 18 16.77 -10.31 4.93
N ALA A 19 16.01 -11.02 5.77
CA ALA A 19 16.26 -12.42 6.08
C ALA A 19 16.14 -13.32 4.84
N LEU A 20 15.13 -13.08 3.99
CA LEU A 20 14.97 -13.80 2.73
C LEU A 20 16.08 -13.50 1.72
N LEU A 21 16.54 -12.25 1.66
CA LEU A 21 17.69 -11.87 0.83
C LEU A 21 18.97 -12.56 1.28
N LEU A 22 19.21 -12.65 2.59
CA LEU A 22 20.35 -13.37 3.14
C LEU A 22 20.25 -14.87 2.85
N LEU A 23 19.08 -15.47 3.05
CA LEU A 23 18.83 -16.87 2.72
C LEU A 23 19.14 -17.13 1.23
N ALA A 24 18.56 -16.32 0.33
CA ALA A 24 18.81 -16.43 -1.10
C ALA A 24 20.28 -16.23 -1.48
N PHE A 25 21.02 -15.37 -0.77
CA PHE A 25 22.45 -15.16 -1.00
C PHE A 25 23.30 -16.36 -0.57
N PHE A 26 22.99 -16.99 0.57
CA PHE A 26 23.72 -18.17 1.06
C PHE A 26 23.34 -19.45 0.30
N GLU A 27 22.08 -19.58 -0.13
CA GLU A 27 21.55 -20.75 -0.83
C GLU A 27 21.57 -20.61 -2.37
N ALA A 28 22.21 -19.56 -2.91
CA ALA A 28 22.25 -19.22 -4.34
C ALA A 28 22.77 -20.33 -5.28
N ASN A 29 23.34 -21.40 -4.73
CA ASN A 29 23.81 -22.57 -5.49
C ASN A 29 22.70 -23.60 -5.80
N ARG A 30 21.49 -23.45 -5.23
CA ARG A 30 20.35 -24.35 -5.48
C ARG A 30 19.17 -23.56 -6.03
N THR A 31 18.86 -23.81 -7.30
CA THR A 31 17.78 -23.13 -8.04
C THR A 31 16.40 -23.32 -7.43
N GLU A 32 16.12 -24.44 -6.77
CA GLU A 32 14.83 -24.71 -6.12
C GLU A 32 14.63 -23.85 -4.86
N GLU A 33 15.70 -23.64 -4.08
CA GLU A 33 15.70 -22.82 -2.87
C GLU A 33 15.54 -21.33 -3.20
N ALA A 34 16.14 -20.87 -4.31
CA ALA A 34 15.96 -19.51 -4.81
C ALA A 34 14.50 -19.20 -5.18
N ILE A 35 13.79 -20.12 -5.84
CA ILE A 35 12.37 -19.93 -6.21
C ILE A 35 11.50 -19.87 -4.95
N GLY A 36 11.77 -20.72 -3.95
CA GLY A 36 11.09 -20.70 -2.66
C GLY A 36 11.28 -19.38 -1.91
N ALA A 37 12.51 -18.84 -1.90
CA ALA A 37 12.82 -17.56 -1.28
C ALA A 37 12.09 -16.38 -1.96
N PHE A 38 11.98 -16.39 -3.29
CA PHE A 38 11.19 -15.39 -4.03
C PHE A 38 9.70 -15.45 -3.69
N ALA A 39 9.11 -16.65 -3.67
CA ALA A 39 7.70 -16.83 -3.31
C ALA A 39 7.42 -16.39 -1.87
N ALA A 40 8.33 -16.67 -0.94
CA ALA A 40 8.24 -16.25 0.45
C ALA A 40 8.41 -14.73 0.65
N GLY A 41 8.99 -14.01 -0.33
CA GLY A 41 9.10 -12.55 -0.32
C GLY A 41 7.82 -11.81 -0.74
N ILE A 42 6.87 -12.51 -1.38
CA ILE A 42 5.61 -11.91 -1.85
C ILE A 42 4.76 -11.40 -0.68
N PRO A 43 4.50 -12.17 0.39
CA PRO A 43 3.68 -11.71 1.52
C PRO A 43 4.18 -10.42 2.19
N PRO A 44 5.47 -10.26 2.57
CA PRO A 44 5.94 -9.03 3.20
C PRO A 44 5.95 -7.83 2.24
N LEU A 45 6.18 -8.04 0.93
CA LEU A 45 6.02 -6.99 -0.07
C LEU A 45 4.57 -6.52 -0.17
N LEU A 46 3.60 -7.43 -0.22
CA LEU A 46 2.19 -7.10 -0.24
C LEU A 46 1.75 -6.39 1.05
N ALA A 47 2.28 -6.80 2.20
CA ALA A 47 2.01 -6.13 3.48
C ALA A 47 2.52 -4.68 3.50
N LEU A 48 3.71 -4.42 2.97
CA LEU A 48 4.23 -3.05 2.82
C LEU A 48 3.39 -2.21 1.85
N LEU A 49 2.94 -2.81 0.74
CA LEU A 49 2.06 -2.14 -0.22
C LEU A 49 0.67 -1.85 0.38
N ALA A 50 0.16 -2.74 1.24
CA ALA A 50 -1.11 -2.55 1.94
C ALA A 50 -1.03 -1.49 3.05
N LEU A 51 0.16 -1.22 3.60
CA LEU A 51 0.39 -0.12 4.54
C LEU A 51 0.38 1.25 3.87
N ARG A 52 0.51 1.33 2.54
CA ARG A 52 0.27 2.58 1.83
C ARG A 52 -1.21 2.92 1.99
N ASP A 53 -1.52 4.12 2.48
CA ASP A 53 -2.90 4.61 2.66
C ASP A 53 -3.67 4.56 1.35
N VAL A 54 -4.26 3.40 1.08
CA VAL A 54 -5.20 3.20 0.01
C VAL A 54 -6.54 3.61 0.59
N PRO A 55 -7.18 4.67 0.05
CA PRO A 55 -8.42 5.16 0.63
C PRO A 55 -9.45 4.04 0.62
N ASP A 56 -10.10 3.87 1.76
CA ASP A 56 -11.12 2.85 1.94
C ASP A 56 -12.26 3.09 0.92
N TRP A 57 -13.00 2.05 0.56
CA TRP A 57 -14.10 2.15 -0.38
C TRP A 57 -15.09 3.24 0.03
N GLU A 58 -15.33 3.40 1.32
CA GLU A 58 -16.17 4.45 1.88
C GLU A 58 -15.58 5.85 1.68
N GLU A 59 -14.29 6.05 1.95
CA GLU A 59 -13.59 7.33 1.72
C GLU A 59 -13.56 7.69 0.23
N ARG A 60 -13.41 6.70 -0.66
CA ARG A 60 -13.52 6.88 -2.11
C ARG A 60 -14.92 7.32 -2.51
N LYS A 61 -15.96 6.76 -1.90
CA LYS A 61 -17.36 7.11 -2.18
C LYS A 61 -17.69 8.51 -1.67
N LEU A 62 -17.20 8.86 -0.48
CA LEU A 62 -17.39 10.16 0.14
C LEU A 62 -16.68 11.27 -0.65
N SER A 63 -15.42 11.07 -1.02
CA SER A 63 -14.63 12.02 -1.82
C SER A 63 -15.24 12.28 -3.20
N ARG A 64 -15.77 11.24 -3.87
CA ARG A 64 -16.51 11.40 -5.13
C ARG A 64 -17.78 12.23 -4.95
N SER A 65 -18.54 11.99 -3.88
CA SER A 65 -19.76 12.72 -3.58
C SER A 65 -19.48 14.20 -3.29
N LEU A 66 -18.46 14.47 -2.47
CA LEU A 66 -17.96 15.82 -2.18
C LEU A 66 -17.52 16.55 -3.44
N ARG A 67 -16.73 15.89 -4.30
CA ARG A 67 -16.30 16.46 -5.58
C ARG A 67 -17.48 16.81 -6.48
N LYS A 68 -18.49 15.93 -6.57
CA LYS A 68 -19.71 16.18 -7.35
C LYS A 68 -20.51 17.36 -6.78
N ALA A 69 -20.62 17.47 -5.46
CA ALA A 69 -21.28 18.60 -4.81
C ALA A 69 -20.54 19.92 -5.07
N LYS A 70 -19.21 19.92 -4.98
CA LYS A 70 -18.37 21.09 -5.26
C LYS A 70 -18.52 21.57 -6.71
N LEU A 71 -18.45 20.65 -7.67
CA LEU A 71 -18.64 20.96 -9.10
C LEU A 71 -20.04 21.52 -9.40
N ARG A 72 -21.09 21.02 -8.72
CA ARG A 72 -22.45 21.58 -8.85
C ARG A 72 -22.54 23.01 -8.33
N LYS A 73 -21.83 23.30 -7.24
CA LYS A 73 -21.78 24.66 -6.67
C LYS A 73 -21.05 25.61 -7.61
N GLU A 74 -19.88 25.21 -8.12
CA GLU A 74 -19.11 25.99 -9.10
C GLU A 74 -19.91 26.25 -10.39
N LEU A 75 -20.64 25.26 -10.91
CA LEU A 75 -21.54 25.44 -12.05
C LEU A 75 -22.67 26.43 -11.79
N LYS A 76 -23.24 26.41 -10.58
CA LYS A 76 -24.31 27.33 -10.19
C LYS A 76 -23.78 28.76 -10.09
N GLU A 77 -22.62 28.96 -9.47
CA GLU A 77 -21.95 30.26 -9.37
C GLU A 77 -21.54 30.80 -10.75
N LEU A 78 -21.13 29.94 -11.69
CA LEU A 78 -20.83 30.36 -13.07
C LEU A 78 -22.10 30.71 -13.87
N GLY A 79 -23.20 29.99 -13.65
CA GLY A 79 -24.48 30.25 -14.31
C GLY A 79 -25.24 31.46 -13.75
N GLU A 80 -25.00 31.84 -12.49
CA GLU A 80 -25.56 33.06 -11.87
C GLU A 80 -24.78 34.34 -12.23
N ASN A 81 -23.58 34.21 -12.80
CA ASN A 81 -22.71 35.33 -13.23
C ASN A 81 -22.78 35.62 -14.75
N GLN A 82 -23.74 35.01 -15.47
CA GLN A 82 -24.08 35.32 -16.88
C GLN A 82 -25.46 35.97 -16.95
#